data_AF-A0A1T4VG65-F1
#
_entry.id   AF-A0A1T4VG65-F1
#
_cell.length_a   1.000
_cell.length_b   1.000
_cell.length_c   1.000
_cell.angle_alpha   90.00
_cell.angle_beta   90.00
_cell.angle_gamma   90.00
#
_symmetry.space_group_name_H-M   'P 1'
#
loop_
_entity.id
_entity.type
_entity.pdbx_description
1 polymer ?
#
loop_
_entity_poly.entity_id
_entity_poly.type
_entity_poly.pdbx_seq_one_letter_code
_entity_poly.pdbx_strand_id
1 'polypeptide(L)' 'MDFKQISVVGGAAMIISSAVMTATILISFPYADQFSIVEQAIAHIGTIVFAGVFKVGYVTYIVGRYERKLSC' A
#
# COMPACT_ATOMS: atom_id res chain seq x y z
N MET A 1 22.45 -1.38 -10.07
CA MET A 1 21.06 -1.11 -9.65
C MET A 1 20.78 0.36 -9.86
N ASP A 2 19.67 0.72 -10.50
CA ASP A 2 19.25 2.12 -10.68
C ASP A 2 18.40 2.56 -9.47
N PHE A 3 18.96 3.44 -8.64
CA PHE A 3 18.28 3.95 -7.44
C PHE A 3 17.11 4.90 -7.74
N LYS A 4 17.06 5.52 -8.93
CA LYS A 4 15.88 6.26 -9.39
C LYS A 4 14.71 5.31 -9.62
N GLN A 5 14.96 4.19 -10.29
CA GLN A 5 13.92 3.16 -10.48
C GLN A 5 13.44 2.59 -9.13
N ILE A 6 14.34 2.34 -8.19
CA ILE A 6 13.99 1.85 -6.84
C ILE A 6 13.05 2.83 -6.13
N SER A 7 13.36 4.14 -6.14
CA SER A 7 12.43 5.14 -5.59
C SER A 7 11.07 5.10 -6.28
N VAL A 8 11.04 5.05 -7.61
CA VAL A 8 9.78 5.06 -8.38
C VAL A 8 8.94 3.83 -8.05
N VAL A 9 9.55 2.65 -7.99
CA VAL A 9 8.87 1.39 -7.64
C VAL A 9 8.33 1.45 -6.21
N GLY A 10 9.12 1.92 -5.24
CA GLY A 10 8.66 2.09 -3.86
C GLY A 10 7.47 3.04 -3.75
N GLY A 11 7.54 4.21 -4.42
CA GLY A 11 6.45 5.18 -4.44
C GLY A 11 5.20 4.65 -5.13
N ALA A 12 5.34 3.94 -6.25
CA ALA A 12 4.22 3.30 -6.93
C ALA A 12 3.56 2.23 -6.05
N ALA A 13 4.36 1.40 -5.37
CA ALA A 13 3.86 0.41 -4.42
C ALA A 13 3.07 1.06 -3.28
N MET A 14 3.54 2.18 -2.73
CA MET A 14 2.80 2.96 -1.73
C MET A 14 1.45 3.44 -2.27
N ILE A 15 1.40 4.07 -3.45
CA ILE A 15 0.15 4.59 -4.02
C ILE A 15 -0.85 3.46 -4.29
N ILE A 16 -0.40 2.37 -4.91
CA ILE A 16 -1.27 1.24 -5.25
C ILE A 16 -1.80 0.57 -3.99
N SER A 17 -0.92 0.28 -3.01
CA SER A 17 -1.34 -0.34 -1.75
C SER A 17 -2.28 0.56 -0.94
N SER A 18 -2.06 1.89 -0.92
CA SER A 18 -3.01 2.83 -0.31
C SER A 18 -4.38 2.79 -0.98
N ALA A 19 -4.44 2.79 -2.32
CA ALA A 19 -5.72 2.73 -3.03
C ALA A 19 -6.48 1.42 -2.72
N VAL A 20 -5.76 0.29 -2.68
CA VAL A 20 -6.36 -0.99 -2.31
C VAL A 20 -6.82 -1.00 -0.85
N MET A 21 -6.02 -0.47 0.09
CA MET A 21 -6.43 -0.34 1.49
C MET A 21 -7.68 0.53 1.65
N THR A 22 -7.78 1.63 0.91
CA THR A 22 -8.99 2.46 0.92
C THR A 22 -10.19 1.64 0.43
N ALA A 23 -10.05 0.90 -0.65
CA ALA A 23 -11.13 0.03 -1.15
C ALA A 23 -11.53 -1.04 -0.13
N THR A 24 -10.57 -1.68 0.55
CA THR A 24 -10.90 -2.71 1.55
C THR A 24 -11.57 -2.13 2.79
N ILE A 25 -11.15 -0.94 3.25
CA ILE A 25 -11.83 -0.22 4.34
C ILE A 25 -13.25 0.18 3.92
N LEU A 26 -13.44 0.63 2.68
CA LEU A 26 -14.76 0.96 2.14
C LEU A 26 -15.71 -0.26 2.11
N ILE A 27 -15.19 -1.44 1.77
CA ILE A 27 -15.97 -2.70 1.81
C ILE A 27 -16.29 -3.09 3.26
N SER A 28 -15.33 -2.95 4.19
CA SER A 28 -15.49 -3.41 5.56
C SER A 28 -16.38 -2.54 6.45
N PHE A 29 -16.57 -1.24 6.17
CA PHE A 29 -17.43 -0.38 7.01
C PHE A 29 -18.51 0.39 6.25
N PRO A 30 -18.19 1.37 5.38
CA PRO A 30 -19.22 2.22 4.78
C PRO A 30 -20.19 1.49 3.85
N TYR A 31 -19.73 0.43 3.18
CA TYR A 31 -20.54 -0.37 2.25
C TYR A 31 -20.80 -1.80 2.74
N ALA A 32 -20.63 -2.07 4.04
CA ALA A 32 -20.74 -3.43 4.58
C ALA A 32 -22.05 -4.13 4.19
N ASP A 33 -23.18 -3.42 4.19
CA ASP A 33 -24.50 -3.98 3.82
C ASP A 33 -24.62 -4.40 2.35
N GLN A 34 -23.69 -3.98 1.48
CA GLN A 34 -23.67 -4.36 0.06
C GLN A 34 -22.83 -5.62 -0.20
N PHE A 35 -22.09 -6.12 0.80
CA PHE A 35 -21.17 -7.24 0.66
C PHE A 35 -21.46 -8.34 1.68
N SER A 36 -21.24 -9.58 1.31
CA SER A 36 -21.36 -10.73 2.20
C SER A 36 -20.32 -10.70 3.33
N ILE A 37 -20.59 -11.42 4.41
CA ILE A 37 -19.64 -11.53 5.52
C ILE A 37 -18.28 -12.11 5.10
N VAL A 38 -18.28 -12.98 4.09
CA VAL A 38 -17.05 -13.57 3.54
C VAL A 38 -16.21 -12.51 2.83
N GLU A 39 -16.85 -11.69 1.99
CA GLU A 39 -16.18 -10.59 1.28
C GLU A 39 -15.65 -9.53 2.26
N GLN A 40 -16.43 -9.19 3.29
CA GLN A 40 -15.99 -8.28 4.36
C GLN A 40 -14.77 -8.84 5.12
N ALA A 41 -14.75 -10.14 5.44
CA ALA A 41 -13.62 -10.78 6.10
C ALA A 41 -12.35 -10.77 5.22
N ILE A 42 -12.50 -11.08 3.92
CA ILE A 42 -11.40 -11.00 2.95
C ILE A 42 -10.86 -9.57 2.86
N ALA A 43 -11.73 -8.56 2.77
CA ALA A 43 -11.34 -7.15 2.75
C ALA A 43 -10.61 -6.74 4.04
N HIS A 44 -11.10 -7.18 5.20
CA HIS A 44 -10.47 -6.86 6.48
C HIS A 44 -9.04 -7.43 6.58
N ILE A 45 -8.86 -8.72 6.25
CA ILE A 45 -7.52 -9.35 6.17
C ILE A 45 -6.65 -8.65 5.13
N GLY A 46 -7.23 -8.33 3.97
CA GLY A 46 -6.56 -7.60 2.90
C GLY A 46 -5.98 -6.27 3.37
N THR A 47 -6.74 -5.52 4.18
CA THR A 47 -6.27 -4.23 4.74
C THR A 47 -4.94 -4.39 5.49
N ILE A 48 -4.78 -5.44 6.30
CA ILE A 48 -3.55 -5.70 7.06
C ILE A 48 -2.39 -6.07 6.13
N VAL A 49 -2.65 -6.94 5.15
CA VAL A 49 -1.64 -7.36 4.17
C VAL A 49 -1.14 -6.17 3.36
N PHE A 50 -2.04 -5.34 2.82
CA PHE A 50 -1.67 -4.17 2.03
C PHE A 50 -1.03 -3.06 2.87
N ALA A 51 -1.35 -2.94 4.16
CA ALA A 51 -0.61 -2.06 5.08
C ALA A 51 0.86 -2.50 5.22
N GLY A 52 1.13 -3.80 5.24
CA GLY A 52 2.49 -4.34 5.19
C GLY A 52 3.21 -3.98 3.90
N VAL A 53 2.54 -4.17 2.75
CA VAL A 53 3.08 -3.79 1.43
C VAL A 53 3.39 -2.29 1.36
N PHE A 54 2.51 -1.43 1.88
CA PHE A 54 2.73 0.01 1.96
C PHE A 54 4.01 0.34 2.74
N LYS A 55 4.20 -0.28 3.90
CA LYS A 55 5.41 -0.08 4.73
C LYS A 55 6.68 -0.50 3.99
N VAL A 56 6.66 -1.62 3.28
CA VAL A 56 7.80 -2.06 2.45
C VAL A 56 8.05 -1.05 1.33
N GLY A 57 7.00 -0.63 0.61
CA GLY A 57 7.09 0.39 -0.43
C GLY A 57 7.71 1.70 0.06
N TYR A 58 7.35 2.15 1.27
CA TYR A 58 7.93 3.32 1.92
C TYR A 58 9.43 3.17 2.19
N VAL A 59 9.86 2.04 2.75
CA VAL A 59 11.29 1.77 2.98
C VAL A 59 12.05 1.74 1.65
N THR A 60 11.51 1.06 0.63
CA THR A 60 12.11 1.02 -0.72
C THR A 60 12.21 2.42 -1.35
N TYR A 61 11.16 3.24 -1.22
CA TYR A 61 11.15 4.62 -1.72
C TYR A 61 12.26 5.46 -1.09
N ILE A 62 12.37 5.40 0.24
CA ILE A 62 13.37 6.14 1.01
C ILE A 62 14.77 5.68 0.67
N VAL A 63 15.04 4.37 0.63
CA VAL A 63 16.37 3.84 0.28
C VAL A 63 16.80 4.35 -1.10
N GLY A 64 15.93 4.29 -2.11
CA GLY A 64 16.25 4.81 -3.44
C GLY A 64 16.51 6.33 -3.48
N ARG A 65 15.92 7.10 -2.55
CA ARG A 65 16.17 8.55 -2.44
C ARG A 65 17.43 8.86 -1.66
N TYR A 66 17.67 8.13 -0.57
CA TYR A 66 18.85 8.26 0.28
C TYR A 66 20.14 8.03 -0.51
N GLU A 67 20.20 6.94 -1.29
CA GLU A 67 21.38 6.60 -2.13
C GLU A 67 21.66 7.66 -3.22
N ARG A 68 20.64 8.42 -3.61
CA ARG A 68 20.78 9.54 -4.56
C ARG A 68 21.07 10.89 -3.87
N LYS A 69 21.28 10.90 -2.55
CA LYS A 69 21.43 12.12 -1.73
C LYS A 69 20.25 13.08 -1.87
N LEU A 70 19.07 12.53 -2.12
CA LEU A 70 17.80 13.25 -2.23
C LEU A 70 16.97 13.10 -0.94
N SER A 71 17.60 12.71 0.17
CA SER A 71 16.99 12.69 1.50
C SER A 71 16.88 14.13 2.01
N CYS A 72 15.65 14.63 2.04
CA CYS A 72 15.25 15.90 2.63
C CYS A 72 14.09 15.64 3.58
#